data_AF-A0A3R7LQN6-F1
#
_entry.id   AF-A0A3R7LQN6-F1
#
_cell.length_a   1.000
_cell.length_b   1.000
_cell.length_c   1.000
_cell.angle_alpha   90.00
_cell.angle_beta   90.00
_cell.angle_gamma   90.00
#
_symmetry.space_group_name_H-M   'P 1'
#
loop_
_entity.id
_entity.type
_entity.pdbx_description
1 polymer ?
#
loop_
_entity_poly.entity_id
_entity_poly.type
_entity_poly.pdbx_seq_one_letter_code
_entity_poly.pdbx_strand_id
1 'polypeptide(L)'
;MTNTHFSRVVASLESREGCPITPGCNLTKTFSLNPVASVNKRRFGIALDGQVKDQDANLASSTLVAEGKNVNDALGIIVSYSVRVKLNCGAIAGDLTADLPFKLVHPDPASVKAPLRKTQSADIEVEEFTNLRRGQSIAED
;
A
#
# COMPACT_ATOMS: atom_id res chain seq x y z
N MET A 1 -13.57 -15.63 -18.31
CA MET A 1 -12.80 -15.25 -17.12
C MET A 1 -12.97 -13.74 -16.96
N THR A 2 -13.79 -13.28 -16.02
CA THR A 2 -14.05 -11.83 -15.85
C THR A 2 -12.90 -11.22 -15.06
N ASN A 3 -12.08 -10.40 -15.72
CA ASN A 3 -11.09 -9.57 -15.03
C ASN A 3 -11.84 -8.44 -14.32
N THR A 4 -12.07 -8.57 -13.02
CA THR A 4 -12.75 -7.55 -12.22
C THR A 4 -11.72 -6.65 -11.56
N HIS A 5 -11.79 -5.35 -11.85
CA HIS A 5 -10.88 -4.35 -11.29
C HIS A 5 -11.53 -3.65 -10.09
N PHE A 6 -10.79 -3.57 -8.98
CA PHE A 6 -11.23 -2.87 -7.77
C PHE A 6 -10.22 -1.77 -7.42
N SER A 7 -10.70 -0.53 -7.28
CA SER A 7 -9.89 0.60 -6.83
C SER A 7 -10.35 1.10 -5.48
N ARG A 8 -9.42 1.28 -4.53
CA ARG A 8 -9.69 1.88 -3.22
C ARG A 8 -8.60 2.88 -2.88
N VAL A 9 -9.01 4.03 -2.35
CA VAL A 9 -8.10 5.06 -1.84
C VAL A 9 -7.57 4.60 -0.49
N VAL A 10 -6.27 4.31 -0.39
CA VAL A 10 -5.60 3.87 0.86
C VAL A 10 -5.03 5.03 1.67
N ALA A 11 -4.76 6.17 1.04
CA ALA A 11 -4.37 7.40 1.70
C ALA A 11 -4.82 8.58 0.83
N SER A 12 -5.23 9.68 1.45
CA SER A 12 -5.63 10.90 0.77
C SER A 12 -5.31 12.10 1.62
N LEU A 13 -4.99 13.21 0.97
CA LEU A 13 -4.80 14.50 1.60
C LEU A 13 -5.28 15.57 0.64
N GLU A 14 -5.94 16.59 1.17
CA GLU A 14 -6.38 17.76 0.42
C GLU A 14 -5.79 19.03 1.04
N SER A 15 -5.65 20.07 0.23
CA SER A 15 -5.22 21.38 0.74
C SER A 15 -5.82 22.51 -0.09
N ARG A 16 -6.11 23.61 0.60
CA ARG A 16 -6.60 24.87 0.00
C ARG A 16 -5.57 25.99 0.07
N GLU A 17 -4.37 25.69 0.56
CA GLU A 17 -3.28 26.67 0.67
C GLU A 17 -2.85 27.14 -0.72
N GLY A 18 -2.78 28.47 -0.91
CA GLY A 18 -2.45 29.06 -2.20
C GLY A 18 -3.58 29.03 -3.23
N CYS A 19 -4.79 28.62 -2.84
CA CYS A 19 -5.98 28.63 -3.70
C CYS A 19 -6.88 29.85 -3.41
N PRO A 20 -7.50 30.46 -4.44
CA PRO A 20 -7.38 30.11 -5.86
C PRO A 20 -6.04 30.56 -6.44
N ILE A 21 -5.50 29.76 -7.36
CA ILE A 21 -4.30 30.15 -8.13
C ILE A 21 -4.73 31.21 -9.13
N THR A 22 -4.24 32.44 -8.97
CA THR A 22 -4.57 33.57 -9.85
C THR A 22 -4.01 33.33 -11.26
N PRO A 23 -4.73 33.74 -12.33
CA PRO A 23 -4.21 33.64 -13.70
C PRO A 23 -2.81 34.26 -13.83
N GLY A 24 -1.88 33.53 -14.45
CA GLY A 24 -0.49 33.95 -14.61
C GLY A 24 0.44 33.65 -13.41
N CYS A 25 -0.08 33.10 -12.32
CA CYS A 25 0.71 32.64 -11.18
C CYS A 25 0.96 31.13 -11.21
N ASN A 26 2.05 30.71 -10.56
CA ASN A 26 2.41 29.31 -10.37
C ASN A 26 2.36 28.95 -8.88
N LEU A 27 1.87 27.75 -8.55
CA LEU A 27 1.92 27.18 -7.20
C LEU A 27 2.75 25.90 -7.23
N THR A 28 3.78 25.83 -6.38
CA THR A 28 4.55 24.60 -6.14
C THR A 28 4.32 24.16 -4.71
N LYS A 29 3.85 22.93 -4.52
CA LYS A 29 3.58 22.37 -3.19
C LYS A 29 3.97 20.90 -3.13
N THR A 30 4.65 20.53 -2.06
CA THR A 30 5.02 19.16 -1.76
C THR A 30 4.02 18.55 -0.78
N PHE A 31 3.56 17.34 -1.08
CA PHE A 31 2.67 16.57 -0.22
C PHE A 31 3.35 15.28 0.22
N SER A 32 3.11 14.87 1.46
CA SER A 32 3.57 13.59 2.00
C SER A 32 2.37 12.73 2.33
N LEU A 33 2.27 11.57 1.68
CA LEU A 33 1.24 10.56 1.92
C LEU A 33 1.88 9.31 2.50
N ASN A 34 1.25 8.71 3.51
CA ASN A 34 1.72 7.48 4.13
C ASN A 34 0.63 6.39 4.06
N PRO A 35 0.62 5.54 3.02
CA PRO A 35 -0.36 4.46 2.89
C PRO A 35 -0.02 3.33 3.87
N VAL A 36 -0.73 3.28 5.01
CA VAL A 36 -0.50 2.28 6.08
C VAL A 36 -1.70 1.34 6.25
N ALA A 37 -1.43 0.09 6.65
CA ALA A 37 -2.47 -0.90 6.86
C ALA A 37 -3.32 -0.62 8.11
N SER A 38 -2.75 -0.04 9.16
CA SER A 38 -3.44 0.22 10.44
C SER A 38 -4.79 0.94 10.28
N VAL A 39 -4.89 1.88 9.35
CA VAL A 39 -6.12 2.63 9.05
C VAL A 39 -6.98 2.02 7.94
N ASN A 40 -6.44 1.03 7.21
CA ASN A 40 -7.08 0.44 6.03
C ASN A 40 -7.57 -1.00 6.23
N LYS A 41 -7.03 -1.72 7.21
CA LYS A 41 -7.23 -3.16 7.40
C LYS A 41 -8.70 -3.58 7.57
N ARG A 42 -9.53 -2.73 8.18
CA ARG A 42 -10.95 -2.99 8.41
C ARG A 42 -11.86 -2.51 7.27
N ARG A 43 -11.29 -1.93 6.20
CA ARG A 43 -12.06 -1.46 5.04
C ARG A 43 -12.17 -2.58 4.02
N PHE A 44 -13.39 -2.80 3.53
CA PHE A 44 -13.65 -3.83 2.53
C PHE A 44 -12.95 -3.53 1.19
N GLY A 45 -12.55 -4.59 0.49
CA GLY A 45 -11.98 -4.50 -0.87
C GLY A 45 -10.58 -3.91 -0.96
N ILE A 46 -9.82 -3.92 0.14
CA ILE A 46 -8.40 -3.58 0.16
C ILE A 46 -7.59 -4.87 0.24
N ALA A 47 -6.62 -5.03 -0.65
CA ALA A 47 -5.72 -6.17 -0.64
C ALA A 47 -4.71 -6.06 0.52
N LEU A 48 -4.60 -7.12 1.31
CA LEU A 48 -3.64 -7.28 2.41
C LEU A 48 -2.73 -8.47 2.12
N ASP A 49 -1.53 -8.48 2.70
CA ASP A 49 -0.60 -9.62 2.64
C ASP A 49 -0.84 -10.70 3.72
N GLY A 50 -1.74 -10.42 4.67
CA GLY A 50 -2.18 -11.35 5.72
C GLY A 50 -3.67 -11.21 6.01
N GLN A 51 -4.13 -11.82 7.09
CA GLN A 51 -5.55 -11.80 7.44
C GLN A 51 -5.94 -10.50 8.15
N VAL A 52 -7.23 -10.13 8.05
CA VAL A 52 -7.79 -8.94 8.71
C VAL A 52 -7.60 -8.96 10.24
N LYS A 53 -7.42 -10.14 10.84
CA LYS A 53 -7.15 -10.31 12.28
C LYS A 53 -5.66 -10.27 12.66
N ASP A 54 -4.75 -10.52 11.73
CA ASP A 54 -3.30 -10.66 11.99
C ASP A 54 -2.66 -9.30 12.31
N GLN A 55 -2.17 -9.08 13.53
CA GLN A 55 -1.70 -7.75 13.97
C GLN A 55 -0.62 -7.15 13.04
N ASP A 56 0.18 -8.00 12.42
CA ASP A 56 1.29 -7.71 11.52
C ASP A 56 0.92 -7.62 10.04
N ALA A 57 -0.34 -7.86 9.66
CA ALA A 57 -0.76 -7.76 8.27
C ALA A 57 -0.70 -6.31 7.74
N ASN A 58 -0.08 -6.16 6.58
CA ASN A 58 0.13 -4.92 5.87
C ASN A 58 -0.74 -4.83 4.60
N LEU A 59 -0.61 -3.70 3.88
CA LEU A 59 -1.14 -3.58 2.53
C LEU A 59 -0.38 -4.56 1.63
N ALA A 60 -1.11 -5.23 0.72
CA ALA A 60 -0.47 -6.14 -0.21
C ALA A 60 0.61 -5.43 -1.04
N SER A 61 1.77 -6.06 -1.22
CA SER A 61 2.80 -5.52 -2.11
C SER A 61 2.32 -5.51 -3.56
N SER A 62 2.91 -4.61 -4.36
CA SER A 62 2.63 -4.54 -5.80
C SER A 62 3.04 -5.83 -6.49
N THR A 63 2.21 -6.32 -7.41
CA THR A 63 2.58 -7.48 -8.23
C THR A 63 3.72 -7.08 -9.17
N LEU A 64 4.79 -7.88 -9.12
CA LEU A 64 5.96 -7.77 -9.97
C LEU A 64 6.00 -9.00 -10.89
N VAL A 65 6.37 -8.80 -12.15
CA VAL A 65 6.53 -9.89 -13.11
C VAL A 65 7.91 -9.78 -13.73
N ALA A 66 8.50 -10.92 -14.06
CA ALA A 66 9.80 -10.99 -14.69
C ALA A 66 9.84 -10.15 -15.98
N GLU A 67 11.03 -9.67 -16.31
CA GLU A 67 11.27 -8.90 -17.52
C GLU A 67 10.79 -9.66 -18.77
N GLY A 68 10.15 -8.93 -19.70
CA GLY A 68 9.60 -9.51 -20.93
C GLY A 68 8.25 -10.24 -20.76
N LYS A 69 7.69 -10.33 -19.56
CA LYS A 69 6.35 -10.91 -19.32
C LYS A 69 5.29 -9.85 -19.08
N ASN A 70 4.06 -10.12 -19.51
CA ASN A 70 2.92 -9.24 -19.28
C ASN A 70 2.33 -9.48 -17.90
N VAL A 71 2.05 -8.41 -17.16
CA VAL A 71 1.40 -8.50 -15.84
C VAL A 71 0.00 -9.09 -15.91
N ASN A 72 -0.68 -8.89 -17.04
CA ASN A 72 -2.03 -9.39 -17.27
C ASN A 72 -2.10 -10.91 -17.44
N ASP A 73 -0.95 -11.56 -17.69
CA ASP A 73 -0.86 -13.03 -17.79
C ASP A 73 -0.68 -13.67 -16.41
N ALA A 74 -0.47 -12.86 -15.36
CA ALA A 74 -0.40 -13.36 -13.99
C ALA A 74 -1.76 -13.87 -13.52
N LEU A 75 -1.76 -15.03 -12.87
CA LEU A 75 -2.95 -15.62 -12.26
C LEU A 75 -3.12 -15.13 -10.82
N GLY A 76 -4.37 -15.01 -10.37
CA GLY A 76 -4.71 -14.59 -9.02
C GLY A 76 -5.03 -13.10 -8.91
N ILE A 77 -4.70 -12.49 -7.76
CA ILE A 77 -4.98 -11.08 -7.48
C ILE A 77 -3.77 -10.25 -7.92
N ILE A 78 -3.99 -9.36 -8.88
CA ILE A 78 -2.97 -8.40 -9.34
C ILE A 78 -3.16 -7.09 -8.57
N VAL A 79 -2.15 -6.69 -7.81
CA VAL A 79 -2.15 -5.48 -6.99
C VAL A 79 -1.28 -4.41 -7.65
N SER A 80 -1.84 -3.23 -7.85
CA SER A 80 -1.13 -2.06 -8.38
C SER A 80 -1.50 -0.81 -7.59
N TYR A 81 -0.55 0.13 -7.50
CA TYR A 81 -0.73 1.40 -6.80
C TYR A 81 -0.46 2.57 -7.74
N SER A 82 -1.24 3.63 -7.58
CA SER A 82 -1.01 4.92 -8.21
C SER A 82 -1.26 6.05 -7.22
N VAL A 83 -0.49 7.13 -7.36
CA VAL A 83 -0.79 8.41 -6.72
C VAL A 83 -1.63 9.21 -7.70
N ARG A 84 -2.81 9.63 -7.27
CA ARG A 84 -3.70 10.50 -8.04
C ARG A 84 -3.61 11.92 -7.51
N VAL A 85 -3.21 12.86 -8.35
CA VAL A 85 -3.26 14.30 -8.07
C VAL A 85 -4.52 14.85 -8.74
N LYS A 86 -5.37 15.51 -7.95
CA LYS A 86 -6.62 16.11 -8.42
C LYS A 86 -6.63 17.59 -8.10
N LEU A 87 -6.78 18.43 -9.12
CA LEU A 87 -6.87 19.88 -9.01
C LEU A 87 -8.29 20.32 -9.37
N ASN A 88 -8.96 21.00 -8.44
CA ASN A 88 -10.29 21.55 -8.65
C ASN A 88 -10.17 22.92 -9.33
N CYS A 89 -10.58 23.01 -10.59
CA CYS A 89 -10.53 24.22 -11.40
C CYS A 89 -11.86 25.02 -11.37
N GLY A 90 -12.73 24.74 -10.41
CA GLY A 90 -14.03 25.40 -10.24
C GLY A 90 -15.14 24.81 -11.12
N ALA A 91 -16.33 25.40 -11.04
CA ALA A 91 -17.57 24.85 -11.61
C ALA A 91 -17.56 24.72 -13.14
N ILE A 92 -16.82 25.59 -13.84
CA ILE A 92 -16.83 25.63 -15.31
C ILE A 92 -15.78 24.68 -15.90
N ALA A 93 -14.56 24.69 -15.35
CA ALA A 93 -13.45 23.90 -15.88
C ALA A 93 -13.38 22.48 -15.29
N GLY A 94 -14.11 22.20 -14.20
CA GLY A 94 -14.15 20.88 -13.59
C GLY A 94 -12.85 20.52 -12.88
N ASP A 95 -12.55 19.22 -12.82
CA ASP A 95 -11.37 18.69 -12.13
C ASP A 95 -10.30 18.22 -13.13
N LEU A 96 -9.06 18.66 -12.95
CA LEU A 96 -7.90 18.11 -13.64
C LEU A 96 -7.29 16.99 -12.79
N THR A 97 -7.07 15.82 -13.40
CA THR A 97 -6.54 14.65 -12.70
C THR A 97 -5.30 14.09 -13.41
N ALA A 98 -4.28 13.73 -12.65
CA ALA A 98 -3.09 13.02 -13.14
C ALA A 98 -2.78 11.84 -12.22
N ASP A 99 -2.47 10.68 -12.83
CA ASP A 99 -2.12 9.46 -12.11
C ASP A 99 -0.64 9.12 -12.35
N LEU A 100 0.11 8.88 -11.27
CA LEU A 100 1.49 8.43 -11.30
C LEU A 100 1.58 7.02 -10.69
N PRO A 101 1.87 5.98 -11.48
CA PRO A 101 2.05 4.63 -10.95
C PRO A 101 3.33 4.52 -10.13
N PHE A 102 3.29 3.73 -9.05
CA PHE A 102 4.46 3.39 -8.25
C PHE A 102 4.39 1.96 -7.72
N LYS A 103 5.50 1.45 -7.17
CA LYS A 103 5.57 0.13 -6.55
C LYS A 103 5.69 0.28 -5.04
N LEU A 104 4.71 -0.28 -4.33
CA LEU A 104 4.76 -0.49 -2.88
C LEU A 104 5.25 -1.91 -2.63
N VAL A 105 6.39 -2.06 -1.95
CA VAL A 105 7.02 -3.36 -1.66
C VAL A 105 7.57 -3.35 -0.23
N HIS A 106 7.83 -4.55 0.30
CA HIS A 106 8.59 -4.67 1.54
C HIS A 106 10.02 -4.14 1.37
N PRO A 107 10.63 -3.61 2.45
CA PRO A 107 12.03 -3.25 2.46
C PRO A 107 12.91 -4.44 2.08
N ASP A 108 14.07 -4.15 1.47
CA ASP A 108 15.07 -5.18 1.18
C ASP A 108 15.49 -5.89 2.48
N PRO A 109 15.35 -7.22 2.58
CA PRO A 109 15.77 -7.99 3.75
C PRO A 109 17.21 -7.73 4.19
N ALA A 110 18.13 -7.42 3.26
CA ALA A 110 19.52 -7.11 3.58
C ALA A 110 19.70 -5.68 4.13
N SER A 111 18.79 -4.77 3.82
CA SER A 111 18.80 -3.38 4.30
C SER A 111 18.27 -3.25 5.72
N VAL A 112 17.35 -4.14 6.10
CA VAL A 112 16.89 -4.25 7.47
C VAL A 112 18.04 -4.86 8.24
N LYS A 113 18.73 -4.05 9.06
CA LYS A 113 19.48 -4.55 10.20
C LYS A 113 18.48 -5.20 11.14
N ALA A 114 17.99 -6.39 10.79
CA ALA A 114 17.48 -7.30 11.78
C ALA A 114 18.54 -7.30 12.88
N PRO A 115 18.16 -7.17 14.17
CA PRO A 115 19.13 -7.41 15.22
C PRO A 115 19.77 -8.74 14.86
N LEU A 116 21.05 -8.71 14.47
CA LEU A 116 21.85 -9.90 14.31
C LEU A 116 21.72 -10.54 15.67
N ARG A 117 20.85 -11.55 15.78
CA ARG A 117 20.81 -12.44 16.92
C ARG A 117 22.20 -13.02 16.90
N LYS A 118 23.10 -12.43 17.69
CA LYS A 118 24.48 -12.86 17.79
C LYS A 118 24.35 -14.33 18.13
N THR A 119 24.69 -15.17 17.17
CA THR A 119 24.71 -16.62 17.31
C THR A 119 25.92 -16.96 18.18
N GLN A 120 25.95 -16.44 19.41
CA GLN A 120 26.75 -17.00 20.47
C GLN A 120 26.00 -18.26 20.85
N SER A 121 26.50 -19.42 20.38
CA SER A 121 25.95 -20.76 20.69
C SER A 121 24.43 -20.79 20.67
N ALA A 122 23.80 -20.80 19.49
CA ALA A 122 22.35 -20.69 19.39
C ALA A 122 21.65 -21.88 20.05
N ASP A 123 21.15 -21.67 21.27
CA ASP A 123 19.94 -22.33 21.73
C ASP A 123 18.85 -22.05 20.71
N ILE A 124 18.40 -23.09 20.01
CA ILE A 124 17.29 -23.00 19.08
C ILE A 124 16.04 -22.78 19.94
N GLU A 125 15.58 -21.54 20.01
CA GLU A 125 14.26 -21.23 20.58
C GLU A 125 13.20 -21.72 19.60
N VAL A 126 12.61 -22.88 19.91
CA VAL A 126 11.46 -23.42 19.19
C VAL A 126 10.22 -22.66 19.62
N GLU A 127 9.77 -21.74 18.77
CA GLU A 127 8.47 -21.08 18.92
C GLU A 127 7.41 -21.76 18.05
N GLU A 128 6.18 -21.79 18.55
CA GLU A 128 5.05 -22.29 17.77
C GLU A 128 4.73 -21.33 16.62
N PHE A 129 4.50 -21.86 15.41
CA PHE A 129 4.23 -21.06 14.22
C PHE A 129 2.98 -20.17 14.36
N THR A 130 2.03 -20.58 15.20
CA THR A 130 0.83 -19.82 15.59
C THR A 130 1.15 -18.57 16.39
N ASN A 131 2.24 -18.57 17.16
CA ASN A 131 2.68 -17.43 17.98
C ASN A 131 3.40 -16.35 17.16
N LEU A 132 3.89 -16.71 15.95
CA LEU A 132 4.60 -15.79 15.07
C LEU A 132 3.65 -14.74 14.45
N ARG A 133 2.37 -15.09 14.23
CA ARG A 133 1.32 -14.15 13.84
C ARG A 133 0.65 -13.62 15.11
N ARG A 134 0.98 -12.39 15.52
CA ARG A 134 0.52 -11.80 16.79
C ARG A 134 -0.97 -11.42 16.85
N GLY A 135 -1.82 -12.07 16.07
CA GLY A 135 -3.28 -12.00 16.22
C GLY A 135 -3.79 -13.42 16.39
N GLN A 136 -4.34 -13.75 17.57
CA GLN A 136 -4.99 -15.03 17.79
C GLN A 136 -6.01 -15.25 16.66
N SER A 137 -5.74 -16.18 15.77
CA SER A 137 -6.76 -16.78 14.94
C SER A 137 -7.56 -17.74 15.82
N ILE A 138 -8.37 -17.20 16.72
CA ILE A 138 -9.38 -18.02 17.39
C ILE A 138 -10.29 -18.51 16.27
N ALA A 139 -10.29 -19.82 16.05
CA ALA A 139 -11.37 -20.49 15.35
C ALA A 139 -12.58 -20.38 16.29
N GLU A 140 -13.63 -19.68 15.86
CA GLU A 140 -14.90 -19.78 16.56
C GLU A 140 -15.50 -21.15 16.20
N ASP A 141 -15.78 -21.94 17.23
CA ASP A 141 -16.60 -23.17 17.20
C ASP A 141 -18.03 -22.87 16.70
#